data_AF-A0A1J4TWJ0-F1
#
_entry.id   AF-A0A1J4TWJ0-F1
#
_cell.length_a   1.000
_cell.length_b   1.000
_cell.length_c   1.000
_cell.angle_alpha   90.00
_cell.angle_beta   90.00
_cell.angle_gamma   90.00
#
_symmetry.space_group_name_H-M   'P 1'
#
loop_
_entity.id
_entity.type
_entity.pdbx_description
1 polymer ?
#
loop_
_entity_poly.entity_id
_entity_poly.type
_entity_poly.pdbx_seq_one_letter_code
_entity_poly.pdbx_strand_id
1 'polypeptide(L)'
;MDKRPIYIGLFLILGIIIALALSLYYSNAKQVNTKAGEKKESLLPSVIPSPTKPDDSSWKIFNNSTFQYQYPSSWITNQDQLYSYNPDLIPSEEIGLPVPKDKLKVDFVSFQYDGTPLAKWLLTTEQIYHSPDQKISEEKDMSVGGRKAISRIECSEMGCVKAIYIALEKNVLGMFVYPADSKEMETLDKILTTFKFSDSDNIEGRFCGGIAANRPENICPEDYICKIEANHPDAGGICVKSPLKEATGQSELLQDRK
;
A
#
# COMPACT_ATOMS: atom_id res chain seq x y z
N MET A 1 61.34 -11.88 5.20
CA MET A 1 60.75 -12.30 3.90
C MET A 1 59.64 -11.34 3.56
N ASP A 2 59.88 -10.45 2.60
CA ASP A 2 58.98 -9.36 2.24
C ASP A 2 57.80 -9.90 1.42
N LYS A 3 56.58 -9.87 1.96
CA LYS A 3 55.36 -10.47 1.35
C LYS A 3 54.71 -9.57 0.28
N ARG A 4 55.25 -8.38 0.04
CA ARG A 4 54.72 -7.40 -0.93
C ARG A 4 54.58 -7.90 -2.38
N PRO A 5 55.46 -8.75 -2.96
CA PRO A 5 55.30 -9.17 -4.35
C PRO A 5 54.17 -10.19 -4.55
N ILE A 6 53.74 -10.89 -3.50
CA ILE A 6 52.64 -11.87 -3.56
C ILE A 6 51.28 -11.16 -3.66
N TYR A 7 51.10 -10.06 -2.93
CA TYR A 7 49.86 -9.29 -2.95
C TYR A 7 49.63 -8.57 -4.28
N ILE A 8 50.69 -8.03 -4.90
CA ILE A 8 50.58 -7.34 -6.19
C ILE A 8 50.17 -8.31 -7.31
N GLY A 9 50.67 -9.55 -7.28
CA GLY A 9 50.26 -10.59 -8.22
C GLY A 9 48.78 -11.00 -8.08
N LEU A 10 48.27 -11.08 -6.85
CA LEU A 10 46.86 -11.42 -6.59
C LEU A 10 45.88 -10.33 -7.05
N PHE A 11 46.23 -9.05 -6.89
CA PHE A 11 45.37 -7.94 -7.36
C PHE A 11 45.26 -7.87 -8.89
N LEU A 12 46.34 -8.18 -9.61
CA LEU A 12 46.32 -8.21 -11.07
C LEU A 12 45.46 -9.36 -11.61
N ILE A 13 45.51 -10.54 -10.99
CA ILE A 13 44.67 -11.68 -11.37
C ILE A 13 43.19 -11.39 -11.09
N LEU A 14 42.87 -10.78 -9.94
CA LEU A 14 41.50 -10.41 -9.60
C LEU A 14 40.93 -9.38 -10.59
N GLY A 15 41.73 -8.39 -11.00
CA GLY A 15 41.32 -7.39 -12.00
C GLY A 15 40.96 -8.00 -13.37
N ILE A 16 41.71 -9.01 -13.82
CA ILE A 16 41.45 -9.70 -15.09
C ILE A 16 40.16 -10.53 -15.02
N ILE A 17 39.89 -11.19 -13.89
CA ILE A 17 38.66 -11.96 -13.68
C ILE A 17 37.43 -11.04 -13.71
N ILE A 18 37.50 -9.89 -13.04
CA ILE A 18 36.42 -8.90 -13.02
C ILE A 18 36.16 -8.34 -14.43
N ALA A 19 37.22 -8.04 -15.19
CA ALA A 19 37.09 -7.54 -16.56
C ALA A 19 36.44 -8.58 -17.50
N LEU A 20 36.80 -9.87 -17.36
CA LEU A 20 36.19 -10.94 -18.15
C LEU A 20 34.73 -11.19 -17.78
N ALA A 21 34.39 -11.14 -16.48
CA ALA A 21 33.01 -11.28 -16.01
C ALA A 21 32.11 -10.13 -16.54
N LEU A 22 32.62 -8.89 -16.51
CA LEU A 22 31.91 -7.73 -17.05
C LEU A 22 31.75 -7.82 -18.59
N SER A 23 32.76 -8.30 -19.31
CA SER A 23 32.68 -8.47 -20.77
C SER A 23 31.66 -9.53 -21.18
N LEU A 24 31.56 -10.63 -20.42
CA LEU A 24 30.53 -11.66 -20.62
C LEU A 24 29.13 -11.16 -20.27
N TYR A 25 29.00 -10.38 -19.20
CA TYR A 25 27.74 -9.75 -18.80
C TYR A 25 27.21 -8.79 -19.88
N TYR A 26 28.08 -7.93 -20.43
CA TYR A 26 27.69 -7.00 -21.50
C TYR A 26 27.38 -7.68 -22.84
N SER A 27 27.99 -8.84 -23.12
CA SER A 27 27.72 -9.60 -24.34
C SER A 27 26.34 -10.28 -24.32
N ASN A 28 25.86 -10.71 -23.16
CA ASN A 28 24.54 -11.33 -23.00
C ASN A 28 23.38 -10.30 -22.99
N ALA A 29 23.63 -9.05 -22.60
CA ALA A 29 22.62 -7.99 -22.61
C ALA A 29 22.17 -7.54 -24.01
N LYS A 30 22.87 -7.96 -25.08
CA LYS A 30 22.64 -7.48 -26.45
C LYS A 30 21.79 -8.41 -27.33
N GLN A 31 21.28 -9.55 -26.83
CA GLN A 31 20.54 -10.54 -27.64
C GLN A 31 19.05 -10.71 -27.34
N VAL A 32 18.41 -9.86 -26.53
CA VAL A 32 16.94 -9.93 -26.33
C VAL A 32 16.30 -8.60 -26.69
N ASN A 33 16.41 -8.21 -27.96
CA ASN A 33 15.62 -7.13 -28.55
C ASN A 33 15.35 -7.44 -30.02
N THR A 34 14.56 -8.48 -30.31
CA THR A 34 13.79 -8.55 -31.57
C THR A 34 12.64 -9.53 -31.42
N LYS A 35 11.41 -9.02 -31.28
CA LYS A 35 10.21 -9.46 -32.02
C LYS A 35 9.03 -8.55 -31.65
N ALA A 36 8.82 -7.54 -32.50
CA ALA A 36 7.56 -6.83 -32.61
C ALA A 36 6.51 -7.79 -33.19
N GLY A 37 5.34 -7.86 -32.55
CA GLY A 37 4.14 -8.49 -33.08
C GLY A 37 3.02 -7.46 -33.10
N GLU A 38 2.47 -7.21 -34.28
CA GLU A 38 1.40 -6.25 -34.57
C GLU A 38 0.14 -6.48 -33.73
N LYS A 39 -0.40 -5.37 -33.20
CA LYS A 39 -1.66 -5.33 -32.45
C LYS A 39 -2.79 -4.98 -33.41
N LYS A 40 -3.79 -5.86 -33.56
CA LYS A 40 -5.07 -5.52 -34.20
C LYS A 40 -5.99 -4.85 -33.17
N GLU A 41 -6.42 -3.64 -33.51
CA GLU A 41 -7.34 -2.78 -32.78
C GLU A 41 -8.79 -3.29 -32.94
N SER A 42 -9.50 -3.47 -31.84
CA SER A 42 -10.95 -3.72 -31.81
C SER A 42 -11.60 -2.67 -30.94
N LEU A 43 -12.36 -1.79 -31.60
CA LEU A 43 -13.17 -0.73 -31.01
C LEU A 43 -14.46 -1.36 -30.44
N LEU A 44 -14.64 -1.30 -29.13
CA LEU A 44 -15.96 -1.32 -28.49
C LEU A 44 -16.04 -0.23 -27.41
N PRO A 45 -17.17 0.48 -27.30
CA PRO A 45 -17.32 1.62 -26.40
C PRO A 45 -17.25 1.19 -24.93
N SER A 46 -16.35 1.86 -24.19
CA SER A 46 -16.18 1.76 -22.75
C SER A 46 -17.44 2.29 -22.04
N VAL A 47 -18.27 1.38 -21.52
CA VAL A 47 -19.25 1.71 -20.49
C VAL A 47 -18.53 1.66 -19.16
N ILE A 48 -18.24 2.82 -18.58
CA ILE A 48 -17.71 2.95 -17.22
C ILE A 48 -18.87 2.66 -16.25
N PRO A 49 -18.88 1.53 -15.52
CA PRO A 49 -19.87 1.34 -14.48
C PRO A 49 -19.57 2.31 -13.32
N SER A 50 -20.56 3.10 -12.96
CA SER A 50 -20.53 3.92 -11.74
C SER A 50 -20.49 3.00 -10.51
N PRO A 51 -19.60 3.23 -9.53
CA PRO A 51 -19.48 2.35 -8.37
C PRO A 51 -20.76 2.40 -7.53
N THR A 52 -21.41 1.25 -7.42
CA THR A 52 -22.55 1.04 -6.53
C THR A 52 -22.02 1.00 -5.10
N LYS A 53 -22.51 1.92 -4.26
CA LYS A 53 -22.20 1.98 -2.83
C LYS A 53 -22.58 0.63 -2.17
N PRO A 54 -21.70 -0.02 -1.40
CA PRO A 54 -22.02 -1.29 -0.74
C PRO A 54 -23.17 -1.13 0.27
N ASP A 55 -24.05 -2.12 0.33
CA ASP A 55 -25.20 -2.19 1.24
C ASP A 55 -24.71 -2.28 2.71
N ASP A 56 -25.11 -1.31 3.53
CA ASP A 56 -24.36 -0.76 4.68
C ASP A 56 -24.38 -1.61 5.98
N SER A 57 -24.86 -2.86 5.98
CA SER A 57 -25.06 -3.64 7.23
C SER A 57 -24.01 -4.72 7.55
N SER A 58 -23.08 -5.01 6.65
CA SER A 58 -22.12 -6.13 6.80
C SER A 58 -20.65 -5.73 6.77
N TRP A 59 -20.31 -4.44 6.71
CA TRP A 59 -18.94 -3.95 6.61
C TRP A 59 -18.49 -3.19 7.87
N LYS A 60 -17.24 -3.36 8.27
CA LYS A 60 -16.56 -2.64 9.34
C LYS A 60 -15.61 -1.60 8.76
N ILE A 61 -15.23 -0.62 9.58
CA ILE A 61 -14.25 0.41 9.21
C ILE A 61 -12.95 0.12 9.94
N PHE A 62 -11.84 0.10 9.22
CA PHE A 62 -10.50 0.23 9.76
C PHE A 62 -10.08 1.69 9.62
N ASN A 63 -9.44 2.24 10.64
CA ASN A 63 -8.80 3.54 10.56
C ASN A 63 -7.49 3.54 11.36
N ASN A 64 -6.54 4.34 10.91
CA ASN A 64 -5.35 4.72 11.66
C ASN A 64 -5.01 6.18 11.36
N SER A 65 -3.84 6.65 11.79
CA SER A 65 -3.40 8.02 11.54
C SER A 65 -3.18 8.36 10.07
N THR A 66 -3.00 7.37 9.19
CA THR A 66 -2.55 7.53 7.80
C THR A 66 -3.67 7.28 6.80
N PHE A 67 -4.53 6.29 7.05
CA PHE A 67 -5.62 5.93 6.15
C PHE A 67 -6.77 5.23 6.87
N GLN A 68 -7.91 5.16 6.19
CA GLN A 68 -9.06 4.35 6.57
C GLN A 68 -9.60 3.59 5.36
N TYR A 69 -10.22 2.43 5.60
CA TYR A 69 -10.92 1.64 4.59
C TYR A 69 -12.06 0.84 5.23
N GLN A 70 -13.04 0.43 4.42
CA GLN A 70 -14.09 -0.50 4.84
C GLN A 70 -13.71 -1.92 4.45
N TYR A 71 -14.09 -2.91 5.25
CA TYR A 71 -13.85 -4.33 5.00
C TYR A 71 -15.03 -5.19 5.49
N PRO A 72 -15.25 -6.41 4.93
CA PRO A 72 -16.32 -7.29 5.40
C PRO A 72 -16.19 -7.64 6.88
N SER A 73 -17.32 -7.70 7.59
CA SER A 73 -17.33 -7.96 9.05
C SER A 73 -16.78 -9.33 9.44
N SER A 74 -16.80 -10.29 8.51
CA SER A 74 -16.24 -11.63 8.64
C SER A 74 -14.72 -11.68 8.51
N TRP A 75 -14.10 -10.63 7.96
CA TRP A 75 -12.65 -10.52 7.84
C TRP A 75 -12.04 -10.02 9.16
N ILE A 76 -10.80 -10.40 9.40
CA ILE A 76 -10.04 -10.04 10.59
C ILE A 76 -8.93 -9.08 10.19
N THR A 77 -8.75 -8.02 10.96
CA THR A 77 -7.66 -7.07 10.75
C THR A 77 -6.90 -6.86 12.05
N ASN A 78 -5.59 -6.70 11.92
CA ASN A 78 -4.74 -6.06 12.93
C ASN A 78 -4.12 -4.80 12.28
N GLN A 79 -3.37 -4.00 13.06
CA GLN A 79 -2.87 -2.68 12.60
C GLN A 79 -2.20 -2.72 11.22
N ASP A 80 -1.46 -3.79 10.91
CA ASP A 80 -0.64 -3.91 9.70
C ASP A 80 -1.08 -5.03 8.77
N GLN A 81 -2.19 -5.72 9.07
CA GLN A 81 -2.62 -6.90 8.30
C GLN A 81 -4.14 -7.02 8.20
N LEU A 82 -4.60 -7.62 7.11
CA LEU A 82 -5.99 -7.94 6.85
C LEU A 82 -6.10 -9.38 6.33
N TYR A 83 -7.06 -10.14 6.86
CA TYR A 83 -7.26 -11.56 6.57
C TYR A 83 -8.73 -11.83 6.23
N SER A 84 -8.97 -12.57 5.16
CA SER A 84 -10.32 -13.11 4.84
C SER A 84 -10.72 -14.32 5.69
N TYR A 85 -9.85 -14.73 6.60
CA TYR A 85 -9.96 -15.92 7.44
C TYR A 85 -9.43 -15.62 8.84
N ASN A 86 -9.66 -16.54 9.78
CA ASN A 86 -9.07 -16.44 11.11
C ASN A 86 -7.65 -17.04 11.14
N PRO A 87 -6.58 -16.24 11.32
CA PRO A 87 -5.21 -16.75 11.30
C PRO A 87 -4.90 -17.66 12.49
N ASP A 88 -5.59 -17.52 13.64
CA ASP A 88 -5.37 -18.35 14.83
C ASP A 88 -5.89 -19.78 14.65
N LEU A 89 -6.76 -20.00 13.66
CA LEU A 89 -7.30 -21.31 13.31
C LEU A 89 -6.48 -22.00 12.22
N ILE A 90 -5.44 -21.35 11.71
CA ILE A 90 -4.53 -21.96 10.75
C ILE A 90 -3.39 -22.64 11.51
N PRO A 91 -3.14 -23.94 11.30
CA PRO A 91 -2.01 -24.64 11.91
C PRO A 91 -0.70 -23.89 11.66
N SER A 92 0.21 -23.82 12.64
CA SER A 92 1.48 -23.09 12.51
C SER A 92 2.35 -23.53 11.33
N GLU A 93 2.15 -24.75 10.83
CA GLU A 93 2.79 -25.31 9.63
C GLU A 93 2.26 -24.69 8.32
N GLU A 94 1.08 -24.08 8.36
CA GLU A 94 0.44 -23.29 7.30
C GLU A 94 0.58 -21.77 7.53
N ILE A 95 1.17 -21.34 8.65
CA ILE A 95 1.57 -19.94 8.90
C ILE A 95 2.91 -19.71 8.18
N GLY A 96 2.81 -19.66 6.86
CA GLY A 96 3.89 -19.56 5.91
C GLY A 96 3.31 -19.72 4.51
N LEU A 97 3.91 -19.07 3.50
CA LEU A 97 3.47 -19.23 2.12
C LEU A 97 3.50 -20.72 1.72
N PRO A 98 2.49 -21.21 0.98
CA PRO A 98 1.44 -20.44 0.31
C PRO A 98 0.12 -20.33 1.10
N VAL A 99 -0.41 -19.10 1.20
CA VAL A 99 -1.80 -18.86 1.62
C VAL A 99 -2.76 -19.56 0.64
N PRO A 100 -3.76 -20.33 1.11
CA PRO A 100 -4.72 -21.01 0.22
C PRO A 100 -5.45 -20.07 -0.74
N LYS A 101 -5.77 -20.53 -1.97
CA LYS A 101 -6.39 -19.68 -3.02
C LYS A 101 -7.81 -19.22 -2.71
N ASP A 102 -8.51 -19.91 -1.81
CA ASP A 102 -9.82 -19.50 -1.28
C ASP A 102 -9.72 -18.50 -0.12
N LYS A 103 -8.50 -18.16 0.29
CA LYS A 103 -8.19 -17.19 1.34
C LYS A 103 -7.40 -16.02 0.79
N LEU A 104 -7.33 -14.94 1.55
CA LEU A 104 -6.56 -13.75 1.21
C LEU A 104 -5.97 -13.15 2.48
N LYS A 105 -4.69 -12.77 2.37
CA LYS A 105 -3.97 -11.98 3.36
C LYS A 105 -3.43 -10.73 2.68
N VAL A 106 -3.56 -9.58 3.33
CA VAL A 106 -2.89 -8.33 2.96
C VAL A 106 -1.95 -7.93 4.07
N ASP A 107 -0.68 -7.67 3.74
CA ASP A 107 0.27 -6.99 4.62
C ASP A 107 0.41 -5.53 4.19
N PHE A 108 0.36 -4.61 5.15
CA PHE A 108 0.59 -3.18 4.96
C PHE A 108 1.99 -2.82 5.45
N VAL A 109 2.81 -2.23 4.58
CA VAL A 109 4.19 -1.83 4.89
C VAL A 109 4.41 -0.40 4.44
N SER A 110 5.00 0.42 5.30
CA SER A 110 5.37 1.79 4.96
C SER A 110 6.85 1.88 4.63
N PHE A 111 7.17 2.48 3.48
CA PHE A 111 8.54 2.71 3.04
C PHE A 111 8.86 4.20 3.02
N GLN A 112 10.11 4.56 3.31
CA GLN A 112 10.55 5.95 3.16
C GLN A 112 10.46 6.40 1.70
N TYR A 113 9.98 7.62 1.51
CA TYR A 113 9.78 8.21 0.20
C TYR A 113 10.32 9.62 0.16
N ASP A 114 11.11 9.91 -0.86
CA ASP A 114 11.79 11.18 -1.08
C ASP A 114 11.05 12.07 -2.09
N GLY A 115 9.83 11.68 -2.49
CA GLY A 115 9.05 12.39 -3.50
C GLY A 115 9.45 12.09 -4.96
N THR A 116 10.42 11.18 -5.19
CA THR A 116 10.74 10.74 -6.56
C THR A 116 9.53 10.08 -7.22
N PRO A 117 9.30 10.23 -8.53
CA PRO A 117 8.15 9.60 -9.19
C PRO A 117 8.05 8.11 -8.87
N LEU A 118 6.86 7.62 -8.48
CA LEU A 118 6.67 6.27 -7.92
C LEU A 118 7.32 5.14 -8.75
N ALA A 119 7.21 5.19 -10.08
CA ALA A 119 7.86 4.21 -10.96
C ALA A 119 9.41 4.22 -10.84
N LYS A 120 10.02 5.40 -10.68
CA LYS A 120 11.46 5.54 -10.47
C LYS A 120 11.87 5.10 -9.07
N TRP A 121 11.05 5.40 -8.06
CA TRP A 121 11.26 4.93 -6.70
C TRP A 121 11.28 3.40 -6.66
N LEU A 122 10.32 2.75 -7.32
CA LEU A 122 10.24 1.28 -7.39
C LEU A 122 11.49 0.63 -7.99
N LEU A 123 12.01 1.16 -9.11
CA LEU A 123 13.26 0.66 -9.70
C LEU A 123 14.45 0.74 -8.75
N THR A 124 14.46 1.73 -7.86
CA THR A 124 15.54 1.92 -6.87
C THR A 124 15.36 0.96 -5.70
N THR A 125 14.13 0.81 -5.21
CA THR A 125 13.77 -0.13 -4.13
C THR A 125 13.97 -1.58 -4.56
N GLU A 126 13.67 -1.95 -5.80
CA GLU A 126 13.95 -3.27 -6.37
C GLU A 126 15.43 -3.65 -6.25
N GLN A 127 16.34 -2.72 -6.56
CA GLN A 127 17.78 -2.99 -6.44
C GLN A 127 18.22 -3.33 -5.01
N ILE A 128 17.44 -2.92 -4.01
CA ILE A 128 17.76 -3.08 -2.59
C ILE A 128 17.07 -4.31 -1.98
N TYR A 129 15.82 -4.56 -2.36
CA TYR A 129 14.96 -5.55 -1.67
C TYR A 129 14.47 -6.70 -2.54
N HIS A 130 14.61 -6.65 -3.86
CA HIS A 130 14.11 -7.73 -4.72
C HIS A 130 15.00 -8.96 -4.65
N SER A 131 14.39 -10.13 -4.47
CA SER A 131 15.10 -11.39 -4.54
C SER A 131 15.40 -11.72 -6.01
N PRO A 132 16.59 -12.23 -6.36
CA PRO A 132 16.99 -12.45 -7.76
C PRO A 132 16.12 -13.48 -8.51
N ASP A 133 15.33 -14.28 -7.81
CA ASP A 133 14.37 -15.25 -8.35
C ASP A 133 12.97 -14.67 -8.59
N GLN A 134 12.69 -13.45 -8.11
CA GLN A 134 11.40 -12.80 -8.24
C GLN A 134 11.24 -12.17 -9.63
N LYS A 135 10.12 -12.49 -10.30
CA LYS A 135 9.79 -11.99 -11.64
C LYS A 135 8.53 -11.16 -11.60
N ILE A 136 8.60 -9.95 -12.16
CA ILE A 136 7.44 -9.10 -12.40
C ILE A 136 6.72 -9.65 -13.65
N SER A 137 5.50 -10.15 -13.46
CA SER A 137 4.66 -10.71 -14.52
C SER A 137 3.65 -9.72 -15.08
N GLU A 138 3.22 -8.76 -14.25
CA GLU A 138 2.31 -7.68 -14.62
C GLU A 138 2.67 -6.41 -13.84
N GLU A 139 2.54 -5.25 -14.48
CA GLU A 139 2.61 -3.94 -13.85
C GLU A 139 1.51 -3.04 -14.44
N LYS A 140 0.81 -2.29 -13.59
CA LYS A 140 -0.30 -1.43 -14.00
C LYS A 140 -0.40 -0.18 -13.12
N ASP A 141 -0.49 0.98 -13.75
CA ASP A 141 -0.89 2.22 -13.09
C ASP A 141 -2.36 2.13 -12.64
N MET A 142 -2.63 2.56 -11.41
CA MET A 142 -3.99 2.64 -10.86
C MET A 142 -4.13 3.82 -9.89
N SER A 143 -5.32 3.97 -9.31
CA SER A 143 -5.56 4.90 -8.21
C SER A 143 -6.27 4.20 -7.07
N VAL A 144 -5.86 4.54 -5.85
CA VAL A 144 -6.48 4.08 -4.60
C VAL A 144 -6.76 5.32 -3.76
N GLY A 145 -8.01 5.53 -3.34
CA GLY A 145 -8.38 6.71 -2.55
C GLY A 145 -7.96 8.05 -3.16
N GLY A 146 -7.97 8.17 -4.50
CA GLY A 146 -7.53 9.37 -5.22
C GLY A 146 -6.01 9.58 -5.30
N ARG A 147 -5.20 8.70 -4.68
CA ARG A 147 -3.73 8.73 -4.78
C ARG A 147 -3.27 7.94 -6.00
N LYS A 148 -2.13 8.33 -6.56
CA LYS A 148 -1.46 7.56 -7.61
C LYS A 148 -0.88 6.28 -7.01
N ALA A 149 -1.12 5.16 -7.67
CA ALA A 149 -0.63 3.86 -7.25
C ALA A 149 -0.13 3.04 -8.45
N ILE A 150 0.76 2.08 -8.17
CA ILE A 150 1.23 1.08 -9.13
C ILE A 150 0.96 -0.29 -8.54
N SER A 151 0.24 -1.14 -9.28
CA SER A 151 0.04 -2.55 -8.94
C SER A 151 1.00 -3.41 -9.73
N ARG A 152 1.55 -4.45 -9.11
CA ARG A 152 2.40 -5.46 -9.73
C ARG A 152 1.99 -6.86 -9.32
N ILE A 153 2.21 -7.83 -10.20
CA ILE A 153 2.18 -9.25 -9.85
C ILE A 153 3.62 -9.77 -9.88
N GLU A 154 4.12 -10.11 -8.71
CA GLU A 154 5.49 -10.56 -8.50
C GLU A 154 5.48 -12.06 -8.15
N CYS A 155 6.10 -12.89 -8.97
CA CYS A 155 6.09 -14.35 -8.83
C CYS A 155 7.48 -14.90 -8.55
N SER A 156 7.58 -15.85 -7.63
CA SER A 156 8.77 -16.68 -7.37
C SER A 156 8.38 -18.16 -7.34
N GLU A 157 9.32 -19.03 -7.00
CA GLU A 157 9.03 -20.46 -6.79
C GLU A 157 8.02 -20.70 -5.65
N MET A 158 7.87 -19.75 -4.73
CA MET A 158 6.94 -19.82 -3.60
C MET A 158 5.52 -19.35 -3.95
N GLY A 159 5.29 -18.86 -5.18
CA GLY A 159 3.99 -18.38 -5.65
C GLY A 159 4.02 -16.91 -6.08
N CYS A 160 2.84 -16.36 -6.35
CA CYS A 160 2.66 -14.99 -6.82
C CYS A 160 2.01 -14.11 -5.76
N VAL A 161 2.51 -12.88 -5.65
CA VAL A 161 2.02 -11.82 -4.76
C VAL A 161 1.56 -10.65 -5.61
N LYS A 162 0.41 -10.07 -5.28
CA LYS A 162 0.01 -8.78 -5.88
C LYS A 162 0.47 -7.67 -4.95
N ALA A 163 1.43 -6.86 -5.39
CA ALA A 163 1.93 -5.71 -4.65
C ALA A 163 1.27 -4.43 -5.17
N ILE A 164 0.71 -3.61 -4.29
CA ILE A 164 0.14 -2.30 -4.63
C ILE A 164 0.91 -1.24 -3.87
N TYR A 165 1.59 -0.36 -4.59
CA TYR A 165 2.37 0.73 -4.03
C TYR A 165 1.63 2.04 -4.22
N ILE A 166 1.40 2.77 -3.13
CA ILE A 166 0.62 4.00 -3.11
C ILE A 166 1.53 5.13 -2.64
N ALA A 167 1.69 6.16 -3.47
CA ALA A 167 2.50 7.32 -3.12
C ALA A 167 1.76 8.22 -2.13
N LEU A 168 2.35 8.44 -0.96
CA LEU A 168 1.94 9.43 0.04
C LEU A 168 2.98 10.56 0.09
N GLU A 169 2.75 11.59 0.90
CA GLU A 169 3.63 12.77 0.89
C GLU A 169 5.07 12.47 1.31
N LYS A 170 5.25 11.61 2.33
CA LYS A 170 6.56 11.31 2.94
C LYS A 170 6.93 9.83 2.94
N ASN A 171 6.02 8.99 2.46
CA ASN A 171 6.19 7.54 2.45
C ASN A 171 5.45 6.91 1.25
N VAL A 172 5.81 5.67 0.94
CA VAL A 172 5.04 4.80 0.04
C VAL A 172 4.38 3.74 0.91
N LEU A 173 3.06 3.61 0.80
CA LEU A 173 2.35 2.47 1.39
C LEU A 173 2.39 1.32 0.39
N GLY A 174 3.06 0.23 0.76
CA GLY A 174 2.98 -1.05 0.06
C GLY A 174 1.90 -1.93 0.68
N MET A 175 1.03 -2.47 -0.16
CA MET A 175 0.06 -3.50 0.19
C MET A 175 0.45 -4.79 -0.54
N PHE A 176 0.83 -5.83 0.21
CA PHE A 176 1.23 -7.11 -0.34
C PHE A 176 0.11 -8.13 -0.15
N VAL A 177 -0.47 -8.59 -1.25
CA VAL A 177 -1.66 -9.43 -1.29
C VAL A 177 -1.28 -10.86 -1.64
N TYR A 178 -1.64 -11.79 -0.76
CA TYR A 178 -1.31 -13.20 -0.85
C TYR A 178 -2.57 -14.07 -0.86
N PRO A 179 -2.70 -15.02 -1.82
CA PRO A 179 -2.00 -15.06 -3.10
C PRO A 179 -2.56 -14.05 -4.11
N ALA A 180 -1.79 -13.74 -5.17
CA ALA A 180 -2.23 -12.84 -6.24
C ALA A 180 -3.47 -13.31 -7.02
N ASP A 181 -3.73 -14.62 -7.01
CA ASP A 181 -4.85 -15.28 -7.72
C ASP A 181 -5.95 -15.77 -6.76
N SER A 182 -6.07 -15.13 -5.60
CA SER A 182 -7.11 -15.44 -4.61
C SER A 182 -8.53 -15.26 -5.18
N LYS A 183 -9.46 -16.11 -4.73
CA LYS A 183 -10.90 -15.94 -5.00
C LYS A 183 -11.50 -14.70 -4.35
N GLU A 184 -10.85 -14.14 -3.34
CA GLU A 184 -11.29 -12.94 -2.61
C GLU A 184 -10.81 -11.63 -3.26
N MET A 185 -10.16 -11.70 -4.43
CA MET A 185 -9.66 -10.52 -5.13
C MET A 185 -10.75 -9.52 -5.50
N GLU A 186 -11.97 -9.97 -5.85
CA GLU A 186 -13.09 -9.06 -6.14
C GLU A 186 -13.52 -8.28 -4.88
N THR A 187 -13.52 -8.95 -3.72
CA THR A 187 -13.79 -8.32 -2.43
C THR A 187 -12.72 -7.29 -2.10
N LEU A 188 -11.44 -7.61 -2.34
CA LEU A 188 -10.34 -6.67 -2.17
C LEU A 188 -10.46 -5.45 -3.08
N ASP A 189 -10.82 -5.63 -4.35
CA ASP A 189 -11.02 -4.50 -5.27
C ASP A 189 -12.12 -3.55 -4.75
N LYS A 190 -13.20 -4.08 -4.15
CA LYS A 190 -14.21 -3.26 -3.45
C LYS A 190 -13.62 -2.54 -2.25
N ILE A 191 -12.82 -3.21 -1.41
CA ILE A 191 -12.13 -2.58 -0.27
C ILE A 191 -11.26 -1.41 -0.74
N LEU A 192 -10.48 -1.59 -1.80
CA LEU A 192 -9.61 -0.53 -2.37
C LEU A 192 -10.39 0.73 -2.78
N THR A 193 -11.65 0.60 -3.21
CA THR A 193 -12.49 1.75 -3.56
C THR A 193 -12.92 2.59 -2.35
N THR A 194 -12.82 2.04 -1.13
CA THR A 194 -13.23 2.71 0.11
C THR A 194 -12.09 3.41 0.85
N PHE A 195 -10.86 3.30 0.33
CA PHE A 195 -9.69 3.93 0.93
C PHE A 195 -9.82 5.45 0.97
N LYS A 196 -9.50 6.03 2.13
CA LYS A 196 -9.29 7.48 2.31
C LYS A 196 -7.99 7.68 3.07
N PHE A 197 -7.20 8.67 2.67
CA PHE A 197 -5.92 9.00 3.30
C PHE A 197 -6.06 10.26 4.16
N SER A 198 -5.42 10.28 5.33
CA SER A 198 -5.57 11.35 6.33
C SER A 198 -4.97 12.69 5.89
N ASP A 199 -4.01 12.65 4.97
CA ASP A 199 -3.39 13.81 4.30
C ASP A 199 -4.11 14.17 2.99
N SER A 200 -5.30 13.61 2.75
CA SER A 200 -6.32 14.31 1.96
C SER A 200 -7.02 15.29 2.89
N ASP A 201 -7.39 16.49 2.43
CA ASP A 201 -7.89 17.64 3.20
C ASP A 201 -9.20 17.43 4.02
N ASN A 202 -9.51 16.20 4.43
CA ASN A 202 -10.70 15.80 5.16
C ASN A 202 -10.36 15.48 6.62
N ILE A 203 -10.32 16.54 7.43
CA ILE A 203 -10.13 16.46 8.87
C ILE A 203 -11.28 15.71 9.55
N GLU A 204 -12.47 15.72 8.93
CA GLU A 204 -13.64 14.98 9.39
C GLU A 204 -13.45 13.46 9.19
N GLY A 205 -13.56 12.69 10.29
CA GLY A 205 -13.38 11.25 10.31
C GLY A 205 -11.98 10.78 10.75
N ARG A 206 -11.00 11.68 10.91
CA ARG A 206 -9.65 11.35 11.40
C ARG A 206 -9.70 10.78 12.82
N PHE A 207 -8.87 9.79 13.13
CA PHE A 207 -8.75 9.20 14.46
C PHE A 207 -8.28 10.22 15.52
N CYS A 208 -8.81 10.12 16.72
CA CYS A 208 -8.42 10.93 17.87
C CYS A 208 -8.59 10.18 19.20
N GLY A 209 -7.89 10.61 20.26
CA GLY A 209 -8.05 10.06 21.61
C GLY A 209 -7.36 8.70 21.85
N GLY A 210 -7.93 7.90 22.76
CA GLY A 210 -7.41 6.58 23.18
C GLY A 210 -6.21 6.66 24.14
N ILE A 211 -5.50 5.53 24.32
CA ILE A 211 -4.30 5.41 25.18
C ILE A 211 -3.16 6.37 24.72
N ALA A 212 -3.22 6.83 23.48
CA ALA A 212 -2.27 7.77 22.88
C ALA A 212 -2.84 9.18 22.66
N ALA A 213 -3.89 9.59 23.40
CA ALA A 213 -4.55 10.90 23.27
C ALA A 213 -3.60 12.11 23.46
N ASN A 214 -2.46 11.91 24.10
CA ASN A 214 -1.49 12.97 24.37
C ASN A 214 -0.59 13.28 23.16
N ARG A 215 -0.71 12.53 22.06
CA ARG A 215 0.12 12.71 20.88
C ARG A 215 -0.53 13.69 19.89
N PRO A 216 0.23 14.61 19.27
CA PRO A 216 -0.30 15.60 18.34
C PRO A 216 -1.12 15.00 17.19
N GLU A 217 -0.75 13.81 16.71
CA GLU A 217 -1.46 13.08 15.66
C GLU A 217 -2.84 12.57 16.08
N ASN A 218 -3.13 12.45 17.37
CA ASN A 218 -4.41 11.98 17.92
C ASN A 218 -5.27 13.11 18.50
N ILE A 219 -4.91 14.35 18.20
CA ILE A 219 -5.65 15.56 18.61
C ILE A 219 -6.35 16.13 17.39
N CYS A 220 -7.66 16.36 17.51
CA CYS A 220 -8.42 17.08 16.50
C CYS A 220 -8.02 18.57 16.49
N PRO A 221 -7.91 19.20 15.31
CA PRO A 221 -7.65 20.64 15.22
C PRO A 221 -8.86 21.46 15.70
N GLU A 222 -8.67 22.77 15.89
CA GLU A 222 -9.56 23.66 16.67
C GLU A 222 -11.05 23.66 16.26
N ASP A 223 -11.38 23.30 15.01
CA ASP A 223 -12.76 23.27 14.49
C ASP A 223 -13.47 21.92 14.66
N TYR A 224 -12.79 20.95 15.26
CA TYR A 224 -13.26 19.56 15.38
C TYR A 224 -13.19 19.07 16.83
N ILE A 225 -14.15 18.25 17.20
CA ILE A 225 -14.18 17.56 18.49
C ILE A 225 -13.95 16.06 18.29
N CYS A 226 -13.29 15.43 19.25
CA CYS A 226 -13.12 13.98 19.24
C CYS A 226 -14.40 13.30 19.74
N LYS A 227 -15.13 12.63 18.84
CA LYS A 227 -16.30 11.83 19.17
C LYS A 227 -15.88 10.40 19.46
N ILE A 228 -15.87 10.04 20.75
CA ILE A 228 -15.55 8.70 21.24
C ILE A 228 -16.82 7.85 21.19
N GLU A 229 -16.73 6.62 20.65
CA GLU A 229 -17.85 5.67 20.71
C GLU A 229 -18.02 5.16 22.15
N ALA A 230 -19.24 5.27 22.67
CA ALA A 230 -19.55 5.21 24.09
C ALA A 230 -19.22 3.88 24.80
N ASN A 231 -18.83 2.83 24.07
CA ASN A 231 -18.60 1.51 24.64
C ASN A 231 -17.13 1.18 24.95
N HIS A 232 -16.15 1.92 24.41
CA HIS A 232 -14.72 1.63 24.59
C HIS A 232 -13.87 2.92 24.58
N PRO A 233 -13.76 3.63 25.72
CA PRO A 233 -13.01 4.90 25.79
C PRO A 233 -11.49 4.75 25.56
N ASP A 234 -10.97 3.54 25.71
CA ASP A 234 -9.59 3.13 25.40
C ASP A 234 -9.34 2.94 23.89
N ALA A 235 -10.39 2.72 23.09
CA ALA A 235 -10.31 2.50 21.65
C ALA A 235 -10.19 3.80 20.83
N GLY A 236 -10.34 4.97 21.46
CA GLY A 236 -10.31 6.27 20.76
C GLY A 236 -11.62 6.61 20.04
N GLY A 237 -11.58 7.62 19.18
CA GLY A 237 -12.73 8.20 18.51
C GLY A 237 -12.37 8.82 17.17
N ILE A 238 -13.31 9.60 16.62
CA ILE A 238 -13.13 10.29 15.33
C ILE A 238 -13.38 11.80 15.46
N CYS A 239 -12.64 12.60 14.71
CA CYS A 239 -12.82 14.03 14.61
C CYS A 239 -14.12 14.33 13.85
N VAL A 240 -15.06 15.01 14.50
CA VAL A 240 -16.30 15.51 13.89
C VAL A 240 -16.36 17.02 14.04
N LYS A 241 -17.01 17.71 13.10
CA LYS A 241 -17.09 19.17 13.14
C LYS A 241 -17.76 19.64 14.44
N SER A 242 -17.18 20.65 15.09
CA SER A 242 -17.69 21.16 16.36
C SER A 242 -19.03 21.89 16.16
N PRO A 243 -20.13 21.47 16.81
CA PRO A 243 -21.43 22.15 16.70
C PRO A 243 -21.42 23.58 17.28
N LEU A 244 -20.39 23.94 18.07
CA LEU A 244 -20.26 25.26 18.69
C LEU A 244 -19.91 26.38 17.70
N LYS A 245 -19.34 26.09 16.52
CA LYS A 245 -19.05 27.10 15.48
C LYS A 245 -20.10 27.21 14.38
N GLU A 246 -20.98 26.23 14.24
CA GLU A 246 -22.17 26.37 13.37
C GLU A 246 -23.15 27.41 13.94
N ALA A 247 -23.21 27.55 15.27
CA ALA A 247 -24.06 28.55 15.93
C ALA A 247 -23.50 29.99 15.83
N THR A 248 -22.19 30.19 15.77
CA THR A 248 -21.60 31.54 15.63
C THR A 248 -21.63 32.06 14.20
N GLY A 249 -21.60 31.19 13.18
CA GLY A 249 -21.78 31.59 11.78
C GLY A 249 -23.20 32.10 11.42
N GLN A 250 -24.20 31.82 12.27
CA GLN A 250 -25.55 32.38 12.13
C GLN A 250 -25.79 33.64 12.98
N SER A 251 -24.88 33.99 13.90
CA SER A 251 -25.03 35.17 14.76
C SER A 251 -24.45 36.46 14.15
N GLU A 252 -23.56 36.38 13.16
CA GLU A 252 -23.00 37.57 12.49
C GLU A 252 -23.93 38.16 11.41
N LEU A 253 -24.99 37.45 10.99
CA LEU A 253 -25.96 37.95 10.01
C LEU A 253 -27.10 38.80 10.62
N LEU A 254 -27.10 39.03 11.94
CA LEU A 254 -28.17 39.74 12.66
C LEU A 254 -27.72 41.05 13.33
N GLN A 255 -26.45 41.45 13.22
CA GLN A 255 -25.98 42.74 13.76
C GLN A 255 -25.87 43.88 12.74
N ASP A 256 -26.12 43.64 11.45
CA ASP A 256 -26.15 44.68 10.40
C ASP A 256 -27.55 45.27 10.12
N ARG A 257 -28.51 45.10 11.04
CA ARG A 257 -29.79 45.83 11.02
C ARG A 257 -30.12 46.40 12.39
N LYS A 258 -29.50 47.52 12.75
CA LYS A 258 -30.14 48.58 13.55
C LYS A 258 -29.36 49.89 13.48
#